data_AF-E4NNA4-F1
#
_entry.id   AF-E4NNA4-F1
#
_cell.length_a   1.000
_cell.length_b   1.000
_cell.length_c   1.000
_cell.angle_alpha   90.00
_cell.angle_beta   90.00
_cell.angle_gamma   90.00
#
_symmetry.space_group_name_H-M   'P 1'
#
loop_
_entity.id
_entity.type
_entity.pdbx_description
1 polymer ?
#
loop_
_entity_poly.entity_id
_entity_poly.type
_entity_poly.pdbx_seq_one_letter_code
_entity_poly.pdbx_strand_id
1 'polypeptide(L)'
;MRKNEIVHIHALLVLIAEKFVGQGLIEAEEFAEYRLLGTSPMSLRAPRADHEAAVRLLADTLSTAVERYEAADHRADGSGQRLRHPSSRSTSRR
;
A
#
# COMPACT_ATOMS: atom_id res chain seq x y z
N MET A 1 -15.52 13.14 -13.54
CA MET A 1 -16.14 11.79 -13.42
C MET A 1 -17.61 11.93 -13.05
N ARG A 2 -18.47 11.06 -13.57
CA ARG A 2 -19.88 10.95 -13.19
C ARG A 2 -19.98 10.31 -11.79
N LYS A 3 -21.07 10.59 -11.05
CA LYS A 3 -21.24 10.04 -9.69
C LYS A 3 -21.16 8.51 -9.67
N ASN A 4 -21.78 7.83 -10.63
CA ASN A 4 -21.76 6.37 -10.71
C ASN A 4 -20.33 5.83 -10.92
N GLU A 5 -19.50 6.50 -11.73
CA GLU A 5 -18.09 6.12 -11.92
C GLU A 5 -17.32 6.21 -10.60
N ILE A 6 -17.54 7.29 -9.83
CA ILE A 6 -16.87 7.48 -8.52
C ILE A 6 -17.33 6.42 -7.52
N VAL A 7 -18.63 6.09 -7.48
CA VAL A 7 -19.15 5.01 -6.62
C VAL A 7 -18.53 3.65 -6.98
N HIS A 8 -18.34 3.35 -8.27
CA HIS A 8 -17.66 2.13 -8.69
C HIS A 8 -16.19 2.12 -8.30
N ILE A 9 -15.47 3.24 -8.45
CA ILE A 9 -14.08 3.32 -7.97
C ILE A 9 -14.02 3.15 -6.46
N HIS A 10 -14.91 3.79 -5.71
CA HIS A 10 -14.99 3.61 -4.26
C HIS A 10 -15.16 2.14 -3.90
N ALA A 11 -16.07 1.41 -4.56
CA ALA A 11 -16.25 -0.03 -4.35
C ALA A 11 -14.97 -0.83 -4.64
N LEU A 12 -14.29 -0.54 -5.75
CA LEU A 12 -13.04 -1.23 -6.11
C LEU A 12 -11.92 -0.97 -5.10
N LEU A 13 -11.76 0.27 -4.63
CA LEU A 13 -10.74 0.61 -3.64
C LEU A 13 -11.01 -0.04 -2.28
N VAL A 14 -12.27 -0.18 -1.88
CA VAL A 14 -12.63 -0.94 -0.67
C VAL A 14 -12.23 -2.41 -0.80
N LEU A 15 -12.52 -3.05 -1.94
CA LEU A 15 -12.11 -4.44 -2.19
C LEU A 15 -10.59 -4.62 -2.16
N ILE A 16 -9.84 -3.65 -2.68
CA ILE A 16 -8.37 -3.66 -2.62
C ILE A 16 -7.89 -3.49 -1.18
N ALA A 17 -8.47 -2.57 -0.42
CA ALA A 17 -8.16 -2.37 0.99
C ALA A 17 -8.40 -3.64 1.82
N GLU A 18 -9.55 -4.29 1.64
CA GLU A 18 -9.88 -5.58 2.27
C GLU A 18 -8.85 -6.65 1.92
N LYS A 19 -8.42 -6.72 0.66
CA LYS A 19 -7.38 -7.64 0.22
C LYS A 19 -6.03 -7.36 0.89
N PHE A 20 -5.61 -6.10 0.96
CA PHE A 20 -4.34 -5.72 1.59
C PHE A 20 -4.33 -6.06 3.08
N VAL A 21 -5.45 -5.80 3.78
CA VAL A 21 -5.62 -6.20 5.18
C VAL A 21 -5.61 -7.72 5.33
N GLY A 22 -6.34 -8.44 4.48
CA GLY A 22 -6.36 -9.91 4.50
C GLY A 22 -5.02 -10.57 4.19
N GLN A 23 -4.14 -9.88 3.46
CA GLN A 23 -2.76 -10.31 3.19
C GLN A 23 -1.76 -9.88 4.27
N GLY A 24 -2.19 -9.12 5.28
CA GLY A 24 -1.30 -8.57 6.31
C GLY A 24 -0.35 -7.48 5.80
N LEU A 25 -0.65 -6.86 4.67
CA LEU A 25 0.15 -5.76 4.10
C LEU A 25 -0.11 -4.42 4.80
N ILE A 26 -1.31 -4.27 5.36
CA ILE A 26 -1.78 -3.07 6.05
C ILE A 26 -2.61 -3.52 7.26
N GLU A 27 -2.46 -2.82 8.38
CA GLU A 27 -3.35 -3.00 9.54
C GLU A 27 -4.71 -2.33 9.29
N ALA A 28 -5.81 -2.97 9.72
CA ALA A 28 -7.15 -2.41 9.52
C ALA A 28 -7.30 -0.99 10.14
N GLU A 29 -6.53 -0.68 11.17
CA GLU A 29 -6.55 0.63 11.83
C GLU A 29 -6.03 1.77 10.93
N GLU A 30 -5.24 1.48 9.90
CA GLU A 30 -4.78 2.50 8.95
C GLU A 30 -5.93 3.09 8.11
N PHE A 31 -7.07 2.40 8.05
CA PHE A 31 -8.30 2.89 7.41
C PHE A 31 -9.29 3.53 8.40
N ALA A 32 -8.86 3.88 9.62
CA ALA A 32 -9.73 4.51 10.63
C ALA A 32 -10.30 5.85 10.15
N GLU A 33 -9.48 6.70 9.53
CA GLU A 33 -9.92 7.98 8.99
C GLU A 33 -10.98 7.80 7.90
N TYR A 34 -10.82 6.79 7.04
CA TYR A 34 -11.83 6.43 6.04
C TYR A 34 -13.15 6.01 6.70
N ARG A 35 -13.10 5.18 7.75
CA ARG A 35 -14.30 4.76 8.48
C ARG A 35 -15.03 5.95 9.12
N LEU A 36 -14.28 6.94 9.62
CA LEU A 36 -14.85 8.15 10.24
C LEU A 36 -15.64 9.02 9.26
N LEU A 37 -15.38 8.94 7.95
CA LEU A 37 -16.18 9.63 6.93
C LEU A 37 -17.64 9.12 6.86
N GLY A 38 -17.91 7.91 7.37
CA GLY A 38 -19.26 7.30 7.36
C GLY A 38 -19.83 7.04 5.96
N THR A 39 -19.03 7.22 4.90
CA THR A 39 -19.45 7.09 3.51
C THR A 39 -18.89 5.80 2.95
N SER A 40 -19.80 4.86 2.64
CA SER A 40 -19.46 3.60 1.98
C SER A 40 -19.84 3.64 0.51
N PRO A 41 -19.38 2.68 -0.33
CA PRO A 41 -19.89 2.53 -1.69
C PRO A 41 -21.41 2.32 -1.75
N MET A 42 -22.01 1.77 -0.68
CA MET A 42 -23.46 1.54 -0.57
C MET A 42 -24.24 2.79 -0.17
N SER A 43 -23.56 3.88 0.19
CA SER A 43 -24.18 5.17 0.53
C SER A 43 -24.67 5.91 -0.73
N LEU A 44 -25.49 5.27 -1.57
CA LEU A 44 -25.89 5.77 -2.91
C LEU A 44 -26.57 7.15 -2.90
N ARG A 45 -27.17 7.53 -1.77
CA ARG A 45 -27.81 8.83 -1.57
C ARG A 45 -26.83 9.92 -1.13
N ALA A 46 -25.62 9.57 -0.69
CA ALA A 46 -24.61 10.54 -0.29
C ALA A 46 -24.24 11.48 -1.46
N PRO A 47 -23.90 12.74 -1.17
CA PRO A 47 -23.30 13.65 -2.13
C PRO A 47 -22.14 13.03 -2.90
N ARG A 48 -21.96 13.48 -4.15
CA ARG A 48 -20.80 13.07 -4.97
C ARG A 48 -19.47 13.39 -4.27
N ALA A 49 -19.39 14.56 -3.63
CA ALA A 49 -18.19 15.02 -2.93
C ALA A 49 -17.76 14.06 -1.80
N ASP A 50 -18.71 13.44 -1.10
CA ASP A 50 -18.41 12.50 -0.02
C ASP A 50 -17.74 11.23 -0.57
N HIS A 51 -18.23 10.73 -1.71
CA HIS A 51 -17.55 9.62 -2.39
C HIS A 51 -16.18 10.02 -2.95
N GLU A 52 -15.99 11.26 -3.40
CA GLU A 52 -14.68 11.76 -3.84
C GLU A 52 -13.68 11.83 -2.67
N ALA A 53 -14.12 12.33 -1.51
CA ALA A 53 -13.30 12.38 -0.29
C ALA A 53 -12.90 10.96 0.15
N ALA A 54 -13.85 10.03 0.16
CA ALA A 54 -13.59 8.63 0.47
C ALA A 54 -12.61 7.96 -0.50
N VAL A 55 -12.80 8.16 -1.81
CA VAL A 55 -11.91 7.62 -2.84
C VAL A 55 -10.50 8.16 -2.67
N ARG A 56 -10.36 9.45 -2.44
CA ARG A 56 -9.05 10.08 -2.27
C ARG A 56 -8.32 9.53 -1.05
N LEU A 57 -9.00 9.45 0.08
CA LEU A 57 -8.40 8.93 1.30
C LEU A 57 -7.98 7.45 1.16
N LEU A 58 -8.84 6.61 0.57
CA LEU A 58 -8.50 5.21 0.28
C LEU A 58 -7.27 5.10 -0.65
N ALA A 59 -7.21 5.91 -1.70
CA ALA A 59 -6.09 5.90 -2.64
C ALA A 59 -4.78 6.33 -1.97
N ASP A 60 -4.82 7.39 -1.15
CA ASP A 60 -3.64 7.91 -0.44
C ASP A 60 -3.11 6.87 0.58
N THR A 61 -4.00 6.23 1.34
CA THR A 61 -3.62 5.15 2.28
C THR A 61 -3.02 3.95 1.55
N LEU A 62 -3.65 3.52 0.45
CA LEU A 62 -3.16 2.39 -0.35
C LEU A 62 -1.80 2.69 -1.02
N SER A 63 -1.61 3.90 -1.57
CA SER A 63 -0.33 4.32 -2.16
C SER A 63 0.80 4.28 -1.14
N THR A 64 0.56 4.86 0.05
CA THR A 64 1.53 4.85 1.16
C THR A 64 1.92 3.43 1.57
N ALA A 65 0.97 2.50 1.57
CA ALA A 65 1.26 1.10 1.87
C ALA A 65 2.11 0.43 0.80
N VAL A 66 1.81 0.65 -0.48
CA VAL A 66 2.61 0.11 -1.59
C VAL A 66 4.04 0.66 -1.52
N GLU A 67 4.21 1.96 -1.31
CA GLU A 67 5.53 2.59 -1.18
C GLU A 67 6.34 2.00 0.00
N ARG A 68 5.69 1.76 1.15
CA ARG A 68 6.34 1.08 2.30
C ARG A 68 6.75 -0.34 1.96
N TYR A 69 5.90 -1.09 1.27
CA TYR A 69 6.19 -2.47 0.86
C TYR A 69 7.37 -2.52 -0.11
N GLU A 70 7.37 -1.70 -1.15
CA GLU A 70 8.47 -1.60 -2.10
C GLU A 70 9.77 -1.20 -1.40
N ALA A 71 9.74 -0.22 -0.51
CA ALA A 71 10.93 0.19 0.25
C ALA A 71 11.46 -0.94 1.17
N ALA A 72 10.58 -1.77 1.74
CA ALA A 72 10.99 -2.91 2.55
C ALA A 72 11.61 -4.03 1.70
N ASP A 73 11.04 -4.32 0.53
CA ASP A 73 11.53 -5.32 -0.42
C ASP A 73 12.92 -4.95 -0.96
N HIS A 74 13.13 -3.69 -1.36
CA HIS A 74 14.43 -3.19 -1.81
C HIS A 74 15.52 -3.24 -0.72
N ARG A 75 15.15 -3.10 0.57
CA ARG A 75 16.10 -3.27 1.69
C ARG A 75 16.48 -4.74 1.88
N ALA A 76 15.55 -5.67 1.65
CA ALA A 76 15.82 -7.09 1.73
C ALA A 76 16.81 -7.53 0.63
N ASP A 77 16.63 -7.05 -0.60
CA ASP A 77 17.53 -7.34 -1.73
C ASP A 77 18.93 -6.68 -1.56
N GLY A 78 18.99 -5.49 -0.98
CA GLY A 78 20.25 -4.77 -0.71
C GLY A 78 21.17 -5.41 0.35
N SER A 79 20.69 -6.40 1.11
CA SER A 79 21.46 -7.08 2.17
C SER A 79 22.31 -8.28 1.69
N GLY A 80 22.17 -8.68 0.40
CA GLY A 80 22.91 -9.80 -0.19
C GLY A 80 24.38 -9.52 -0.58
N GLN A 81 24.86 -8.28 -0.50
CA GLN A 81 26.24 -7.92 -0.88
C GLN A 81 27.18 -7.72 0.31
N ARG A 82 27.13 -8.58 1.34
CA ARG A 82 28.26 -8.70 2.29
C ARG A 82 28.42 -10.15 2.70
N LEU A 83 29.31 -10.89 2.02
CA LEU A 83 30.24 -11.89 2.55
C LEU A 83 30.68 -12.89 1.46
N ARG A 84 31.88 -12.69 0.88
CA ARG A 84 32.99 -13.65 0.65
C ARG A 84 34.20 -12.82 0.15
N HIS A 85 35.42 -12.80 0.68
CA HIS A 85 36.12 -13.33 1.86
C HIS A 85 37.37 -12.42 2.07
N PRO A 86 38.07 -12.49 3.22
CA PRO A 86 39.20 -11.62 3.56
C PRO A 86 40.58 -12.23 3.18
N SER A 87 41.57 -11.33 3.13
CA SER A 87 42.97 -11.54 3.53
C SER A 87 43.93 -12.33 2.62
N SER A 88 44.84 -11.54 2.02
CA SER A 88 46.31 -11.63 2.12
C SER A 88 47.11 -12.78 1.48
N ARG A 89 47.99 -12.37 0.54
CA ARG A 89 49.41 -12.75 0.39
C ARG A 89 49.86 -14.10 0.99
N SER A 90 50.43 -14.97 0.16
CA SER A 90 51.88 -15.21 0.14
C SER A 90 52.31 -16.39 -0.75
N THR A 91 53.49 -16.18 -1.37
CA THR A 91 54.57 -17.14 -1.64
C THR A 91 54.55 -18.10 -2.85
N SER A 92 55.70 -18.03 -3.55
CA SER A 92 56.48 -19.15 -4.12
C SER A 92 56.14 -19.58 -5.55
N ARG A 93 56.87 -19.12 -6.58
CA ARG A 93 58.17 -19.63 -7.08
C ARG A 93 58.05 -20.95 -7.86
N ARG A 94 58.13 -20.88 -9.20
CA ARG A 94 59.18 -21.52 -10.01
C ARG A 94 59.05 -21.13 -11.49
#